data_AF-A0A1F3YBL7-F1
#
_entry.id   AF-A0A1F3YBL7-F1
#
_cell.length_a   1.000
_cell.length_b   1.000
_cell.length_c   1.000
_cell.angle_alpha   90.00
_cell.angle_beta   90.00
_cell.angle_gamma   90.00
#
_symmetry.space_group_name_H-M   'P 1'
#
loop_
_entity.id
_entity.type
_entity.pdbx_description
1 polymer ?
#
loop_
_entity_poly.entity_id
_entity_poly.type
_entity_poly.pdbx_seq_one_letter_code
_entity_poly.pdbx_strand_id
1 'polypeptide(L)'
;MAYENETLRWPTNLDHAAIVGRLVAIRESARASGFAELASQLAEVEGMTAAHIGSCVIAAMTLVQERPEHRSIATQLEMIAMNLKNL
;
A
#
# COMPACT_ATOMS: atom_id res chain seq x y z
N MET A 1 -16.23 14.73 -21.56
CA MET A 1 -15.52 14.62 -20.28
C MET A 1 -15.19 13.16 -20.08
N ALA A 2 -14.03 12.73 -20.57
CA ALA A 2 -13.57 11.37 -20.40
C ALA A 2 -13.14 11.23 -18.93
N TYR A 3 -13.88 10.43 -18.17
CA TYR A 3 -13.32 9.80 -16.99
C TYR A 3 -12.17 8.94 -17.53
N GLU A 4 -10.95 9.46 -17.41
CA GLU A 4 -9.74 8.68 -17.56
C GLU A 4 -9.81 7.60 -16.48
N ASN A 5 -10.43 6.49 -16.87
CA ASN A 5 -10.22 5.19 -16.30
C ASN A 5 -8.76 4.86 -16.62
N GLU A 6 -7.83 5.57 -15.95
CA GLU A 6 -6.50 5.08 -15.64
C GLU A 6 -6.76 3.79 -14.87
N THR A 7 -7.01 2.73 -15.64
CA THR A 7 -6.75 1.37 -15.25
C THR A 7 -5.28 1.43 -14.92
N LEU A 8 -4.98 1.72 -13.65
CA LEU A 8 -3.68 1.54 -13.05
C LEU A 8 -3.26 0.15 -13.48
N ARG A 9 -2.48 0.05 -14.56
CA ARG A 9 -1.92 -1.21 -15.00
C ARG A 9 -0.86 -1.51 -13.97
N TRP A 10 -1.25 -2.29 -12.98
CA TRP A 10 -0.35 -2.73 -11.94
C TRP A 10 0.73 -3.57 -12.60
N PRO A 11 2.01 -3.14 -12.53
CA PRO A 11 3.10 -4.01 -12.94
C PRO A 11 3.03 -5.25 -12.05
N THR A 12 2.94 -6.44 -12.66
CA THR A 12 2.96 -7.74 -11.95
C THR A 12 4.34 -8.10 -11.42
N ASN A 13 5.33 -7.23 -11.61
CA ASN A 13 6.69 -7.40 -11.11
C ASN A 13 7.17 -6.07 -10.53
N LEU A 14 6.79 -5.80 -9.28
CA LEU A 14 7.28 -4.62 -8.55
C LEU A 14 8.62 -4.95 -7.92
N ASP A 15 9.66 -4.17 -8.24
CA ASP A 15 10.93 -4.16 -7.52
C ASP A 15 10.82 -3.39 -6.20
N HIS A 16 11.80 -3.53 -5.30
CA HIS A 16 11.84 -2.87 -3.99
C HIS A 16 11.47 -1.38 -4.05
N ALA A 17 12.05 -0.60 -4.96
CA ALA A 17 11.76 0.83 -5.11
C ALA A 17 10.30 1.10 -5.52
N ALA A 18 9.73 0.24 -6.37
CA ALA A 18 8.34 0.36 -6.79
C ALA A 18 7.38 -0.02 -5.65
N ILE A 19 7.72 -1.03 -4.84
CA ILE A 19 6.95 -1.40 -3.64
C ILE A 19 6.92 -0.22 -2.65
N VAL A 20 8.07 0.36 -2.33
CA VAL A 20 8.17 1.51 -1.43
C VAL A 20 7.36 2.70 -1.97
N GLY A 21 7.51 3.04 -3.25
CA GLY A 21 6.75 4.13 -3.87
C GLY A 21 5.23 3.92 -3.80
N ARG A 22 4.76 2.68 -3.90
CA ARG A 22 3.34 2.34 -3.75
C ARG A 22 2.87 2.43 -2.30
N LEU A 23 3.70 2.02 -1.33
CA LEU A 23 3.37 2.16 0.09
C LEU A 23 3.26 3.63 0.50
N VAL A 24 4.11 4.49 -0.06
CA VAL A 24 4.00 5.95 0.09
C VAL A 24 2.69 6.46 -0.50
N ALA A 25 2.30 6.03 -1.70
CA ALA A 25 1.02 6.43 -2.30
C ALA A 25 -0.20 5.98 -1.46
N ILE A 26 -0.13 4.77 -0.88
CA ILE A 26 -1.15 4.27 0.06
C ILE A 26 -1.19 5.13 1.32
N ARG A 27 -0.04 5.50 1.89
CA ARG A 27 0.05 6.41 3.04
C ARG A 27 -0.67 7.72 2.78
N GLU A 28 -0.41 8.36 1.64
CA GLU A 28 -1.07 9.63 1.29
C GLU A 28 -2.57 9.45 1.05
N SER A 29 -2.98 8.34 0.43
CA SER A 29 -4.39 7.99 0.26
C SER A 29 -5.10 7.77 1.59
N ALA A 30 -4.44 7.07 2.53
CA ALA A 30 -4.93 6.85 3.89
C ALA A 30 -5.08 8.16 4.67
N ARG A 31 -4.12 9.10 4.53
CA ARG A 31 -4.25 10.45 5.11
C ARG A 31 -5.45 11.19 4.53
N ALA A 32 -5.61 11.18 3.21
CA ALA A 32 -6.72 11.85 2.54
C ALA A 32 -8.09 11.25 2.91
N SER A 33 -8.16 9.94 3.14
CA SER A 33 -9.38 9.24 3.54
C SER A 33 -9.67 9.28 5.05
N GLY A 34 -8.81 9.92 5.85
CA GLY A 34 -8.96 9.98 7.31
C GLY A 34 -8.53 8.71 8.06
N PHE A 35 -7.86 7.76 7.38
CA PHE A 35 -7.32 6.55 8.00
C PHE A 35 -5.94 6.81 8.62
N ALA A 36 -5.93 7.63 9.68
CA ALA A 36 -4.70 8.11 10.32
C ALA A 36 -3.82 6.99 10.88
N GLU A 37 -4.41 5.91 11.35
CA GLU A 37 -3.69 4.76 11.91
C GLU A 37 -2.83 4.06 10.85
N LEU A 38 -3.41 3.75 9.69
CA LEU A 38 -2.67 3.18 8.57
C LEU A 38 -1.59 4.15 8.04
N ALA A 39 -1.92 5.44 7.94
CA ALA A 39 -0.96 6.45 7.52
C ALA A 39 0.24 6.56 8.48
N SER A 40 0.00 6.38 9.78
CA SER A 40 1.05 6.41 10.81
C SER A 40 1.92 5.17 10.72
N GLN A 41 1.32 4.00 10.49
CA GLN A 41 2.06 2.76 10.32
C GLN A 41 2.99 2.79 9.09
N LEU A 42 2.56 3.43 8.00
CA LEU A 42 3.36 3.56 6.77
C LEU A 42 4.30 4.79 6.77
N ALA A 43 4.39 5.55 7.87
CA ALA A 43 5.11 6.83 7.90
C ALA A 43 6.59 6.71 7.51
N GLU A 44 7.28 5.67 7.99
CA GLU A 44 8.74 5.50 7.83
C GLU A 44 9.13 4.40 6.84
N VAL A 45 8.19 3.97 5.99
CA VAL A 45 8.38 2.82 5.08
C VAL A 45 9.55 2.96 4.10
N GLU A 46 9.94 4.20 3.80
CA GLU A 46 11.05 4.55 2.90
C GLU A 46 12.44 4.24 3.50
N GLY A 47 12.55 4.22 4.83
CA GLY A 47 13.79 3.91 5.55
C GLY A 47 13.86 2.48 6.11
N MET A 48 12.81 1.69 5.91
CA MET A 48 12.72 0.33 6.44
C MET A 48 13.52 -0.67 5.59
N THR A 49 13.99 -1.73 6.23
CA THR A 49 14.55 -2.89 5.53
C THR A 49 13.42 -3.68 4.86
N ALA A 50 13.75 -4.45 3.82
CA ALA A 50 12.83 -5.38 3.15
C ALA A 50 11.99 -6.23 4.12
N ALA A 51 12.62 -6.79 5.17
CA ALA A 51 11.94 -7.58 6.18
C ALA A 51 10.90 -6.76 6.98
N HIS A 52 11.26 -5.54 7.38
CA HIS A 52 10.34 -4.65 8.09
C HIS A 52 9.20 -4.15 7.18
N ILE A 53 9.47 -3.89 5.90
CA ILE A 53 8.44 -3.57 4.92
C ILE A 53 7.43 -4.72 4.82
N GLY A 54 7.90 -5.96 4.72
CA GLY A 54 7.04 -7.14 4.70
C GLY A 54 6.12 -7.24 5.92
N SER A 55 6.68 -7.10 7.12
CA SER A 55 5.89 -7.08 8.36
C SER A 55 4.89 -5.92 8.40
N CYS A 56 5.30 -4.74 7.93
CA CYS A 56 4.45 -3.55 7.90
C CYS A 56 3.26 -3.73 6.94
N VAL A 57 3.47 -4.34 5.77
CA VAL A 57 2.41 -4.65 4.80
C VAL A 57 1.41 -5.66 5.37
N ILE A 58 1.89 -6.72 6.02
CA ILE A 58 1.01 -7.71 6.65
C ILE A 58 0.15 -7.07 7.73
N ALA A 59 0.74 -6.27 8.62
CA ALA A 59 -0.01 -5.57 9.66
C ALA A 59 -1.01 -4.56 9.07
N ALA A 60 -0.65 -3.86 7.98
CA ALA A 60 -1.55 -2.94 7.28
C ALA A 60 -2.74 -3.67 6.65
N MET A 61 -2.52 -4.89 6.12
CA MET A 61 -3.59 -5.74 5.63
C MET A 61 -4.53 -6.20 6.74
N THR A 62 -4.02 -6.47 7.94
CA THR A 62 -4.88 -6.78 9.09
C THR A 62 -5.74 -5.58 9.47
N LEU A 63 -5.17 -4.38 9.56
CA LEU A 63 -5.91 -3.16 9.90
C LEU A 63 -7.01 -2.82 8.88
N VAL A 64 -6.73 -2.97 7.59
CA VAL A 64 -7.72 -2.64 6.56
C VAL A 64 -8.86 -3.65 6.49
N GLN A 65 -8.67 -4.89 6.97
CA GLN A 65 -9.76 -5.88 7.09
C GLN A 65 -10.81 -5.45 8.10
N GLU A 66 -10.42 -4.69 9.14
CA GLU A 66 -11.34 -4.13 10.13
C GLU A 66 -12.08 -2.88 9.61
N ARG A 67 -11.66 -2.35 8.44
CA ARG A 67 -12.14 -1.08 7.85
C ARG A 67 -12.61 -1.26 6.40
N PRO A 68 -13.76 -1.93 6.17
CA PRO A 68 -14.28 -2.20 4.82
C PRO A 68 -14.57 -0.92 4.00
N GLU A 69 -14.74 0.23 4.66
CA GLU A 69 -14.85 1.56 4.04
C GLU A 69 -13.60 1.95 3.22
N HIS A 70 -12.45 1.35 3.51
CA HIS A 70 -11.18 1.59 2.81
C HIS A 70 -10.81 0.47 1.83
N ARG A 71 -11.80 -0.17 1.20
CA ARG A 71 -11.60 -1.29 0.25
C ARG A 71 -10.58 -1.00 -0.86
N SER A 72 -10.54 0.22 -1.39
CA SER A 72 -9.56 0.58 -2.42
C SER A 72 -8.12 0.43 -1.93
N ILE A 73 -7.85 0.86 -0.68
CA ILE A 73 -6.56 0.70 -0.03
C ILE A 73 -6.25 -0.78 0.21
N ALA A 74 -7.25 -1.58 0.62
CA ALA A 74 -7.08 -3.02 0.80
C ALA A 74 -6.59 -3.70 -0.48
N THR A 75 -7.22 -3.42 -1.61
CA THR A 75 -6.82 -3.97 -2.91
C THR A 75 -5.39 -3.58 -3.28
N GLN A 76 -4.98 -2.33 -3.01
CA GLN A 76 -3.61 -1.88 -3.25
C GLN A 76 -2.59 -2.63 -2.38
N LEU A 77 -2.89 -2.83 -1.10
CA LEU A 77 -2.04 -3.61 -0.18
C LEU A 77 -1.95 -5.08 -0.60
N GLU A 78 -3.05 -5.71 -1.04
CA GLU A 78 -3.05 -7.08 -1.55
C GLU A 78 -2.11 -7.23 -2.76
N MET A 79 -2.13 -6.28 -3.69
CA MET A 79 -1.23 -6.30 -4.85
C MET A 79 0.24 -6.15 -4.45
N ILE A 80 0.55 -5.32 -3.45
CA ILE A 80 1.90 -5.22 -2.90
C ILE A 80 2.30 -6.52 -2.22
N ALA A 81 1.38 -7.13 -1.46
CA ALA A 81 1.61 -8.40 -0.76
C ALA A 81 2.04 -9.52 -1.72
N MET A 82 1.42 -9.59 -2.91
CA MET A 82 1.80 -10.55 -3.97
C MET A 82 3.23 -10.35 -4.51
N ASN A 83 3.80 -9.16 -4.33
CA ASN A 83 5.13 -8.78 -4.80
C ASN A 83 6.18 -8.75 -3.67
N LEU A 84 5.83 -9.05 -2.40
CA LEU A 84 6.80 -9.01 -1.28
C LEU A 84 7.98 -9.97 -1.46
N LYS A 85 7.81 -11.03 -2.26
CA LYS A 85 8.90 -11.94 -2.64
C LYS A 85 10.03 -11.28 -3.45
N ASN A 86 9.77 -10.09 -3.99
CA ASN A 86 10.71 -9.29 -4.78
C ASN A 86 11.46 -8.24 -3.92
N LEU A 87 11.23 -8.22 -2.60
CA LEU A 87 11.94 -7.36 -1.65
C LEU A 87 13.35 -7.88 -1.32
#